data_AF-A0A1Y3ZCE2-F1
#
_entry.id   AF-A0A1Y3ZCE2-F1
#
_cell.length_a   1.000
_cell.length_b   1.000
_cell.length_c   1.000
_cell.angle_alpha   90.00
_cell.angle_beta   90.00
_cell.angle_gamma   90.00
#
_symmetry.space_group_name_H-M   'P 1'
#
loop_
_entity.id
_entity.type
_entity.pdbx_description
1 polymer ?
#
loop_
_entity_poly.entity_id
_entity_poly.type
_entity_poly.pdbx_seq_one_letter_code
_entity_poly.pdbx_strand_id
1 'polypeptide(L)' 'MWLHGMIDGYSFSIKLYEYGSKWGIQQGCISKLEIRKNGCIVANYDRGWDIEPKDDEARAVLAEILRRYNG' A
#
# COMPACT_ATOMS: atom_id res chain seq x y z
N MET A 1 5.65 -11.29 5.14
CA MET A 1 6.81 -11.05 4.25
C MET A 1 6.76 -9.64 3.68
N TRP A 2 7.89 -9.08 3.25
CA TRP A 2 7.90 -7.84 2.47
C TRP A 2 7.82 -8.15 0.99
N LEU A 3 7.03 -7.36 0.25
CA LEU A 3 6.94 -7.40 -1.20
C LEU A 3 7.17 -6.00 -1.75
N HIS A 4 7.98 -5.92 -2.81
CA HIS A 4 8.32 -4.68 -3.49
C HIS A 4 7.93 -4.80 -4.96
N GLY A 5 7.45 -3.72 -5.56
CA GLY A 5 7.06 -3.72 -6.96
C GLY A 5 6.90 -2.32 -7.54
N MET A 6 6.45 -2.28 -8.80
CA MET A 6 6.11 -1.03 -9.49
C MET A 6 4.80 -1.17 -10.26
N ILE A 7 4.00 -0.11 -10.25
CA ILE A 7 2.75 0.05 -11.02
C ILE A 7 2.75 1.48 -11.57
N ASP A 8 2.60 1.65 -12.89
CA ASP A 8 2.48 2.96 -13.56
C ASP A 8 3.56 3.98 -13.16
N GLY A 9 4.79 3.49 -13.00
CA GLY A 9 5.95 4.30 -12.59
C GLY A 9 5.90 4.79 -11.14
N TYR A 10 5.05 4.18 -10.29
CA TYR A 10 5.10 4.29 -8.84
C TYR A 10 5.77 3.04 -8.29
N SER A 11 6.71 3.20 -7.36
CA SER A 11 7.23 2.07 -6.60
C SER A 11 6.41 1.87 -5.33
N PHE A 12 6.26 0.62 -4.91
CA PHE A 12 5.56 0.31 -3.67
C PHE A 12 6.30 -0.75 -2.86
N SER A 13 6.12 -0.68 -1.55
CA SER A 13 6.57 -1.67 -0.59
C SER A 13 5.41 -2.02 0.33
N ILE A 14 5.08 -3.30 0.44
CA ILE A 14 4.01 -3.78 1.34
C ILE A 14 4.50 -4.88 2.26
N LYS A 15 3.98 -4.89 3.49
CA LYS A 15 4.22 -5.96 4.46
C LYS A 15 2.98 -6.82 4.61
N LEU A 16 3.05 -8.04 4.09
CA LEU A 16 1.97 -9.03 4.14
C LEU A 16 2.05 -9.90 5.39
N TYR A 17 0.91 -10.11 6.03
CA TYR A 17 0.67 -11.21 6.96
C TYR A 17 0.04 -12.40 6.25
N GLU A 18 0.03 -13.54 6.94
CA GLU A 18 -0.53 -14.79 6.43
C GLU A 18 -2.06 -14.75 6.33
N TYR A 19 -2.70 -13.96 7.21
CA TYR A 19 -4.14 -13.75 7.26
C TYR A 19 -4.48 -12.27 7.47
N GLY A 20 -5.71 -11.92 7.15
CA GLY A 20 -6.31 -10.63 7.49
C GLY A 20 -6.16 -10.32 8.98
N SER A 21 -5.90 -9.05 9.32
CA SER A 21 -5.69 -8.66 10.72
C SER A 21 -6.31 -7.30 11.02
N LYS A 22 -6.61 -7.04 12.30
CA LYS A 22 -7.08 -5.72 12.76
C LYS A 22 -6.14 -4.56 12.43
N TRP A 23 -4.88 -4.87 12.10
CA TRP A 23 -3.87 -3.90 11.71
C TRP A 23 -3.74 -3.75 10.20
N GLY A 24 -4.35 -4.65 9.45
CA GLY A 24 -4.37 -4.65 8.01
C GLY A 24 -5.25 -3.53 7.45
N ILE A 25 -4.87 -3.00 6.29
CA ILE A 25 -5.73 -2.08 5.55
C ILE A 25 -7.05 -2.79 5.29
N GLN A 26 -8.16 -2.18 5.71
CA GLN A 26 -9.50 -2.79 5.59
C GLN A 26 -9.60 -4.19 6.22
N GLN A 27 -8.83 -4.46 7.27
CA GLN A 27 -8.72 -5.76 7.93
C GLN A 27 -8.13 -6.90 7.09
N GLY A 28 -7.51 -6.59 5.94
CA GLY A 28 -6.85 -7.56 5.05
C GLY A 28 -5.41 -7.89 5.44
N CYS A 29 -4.70 -8.58 4.55
CA CYS A 29 -3.33 -9.07 4.80
C CYS A 29 -2.24 -7.97 4.80
N ILE A 30 -2.48 -6.77 4.24
CA ILE A 30 -1.46 -5.71 4.16
C ILE A 30 -1.38 -4.92 5.47
N SER A 31 -0.35 -5.18 6.27
CA SER A 31 -0.13 -4.52 7.57
C SER A 31 0.66 -3.20 7.50
N LYS A 32 1.45 -3.02 6.44
CA LYS A 32 2.17 -1.77 6.12
C LYS A 32 2.21 -1.56 4.62
N LEU A 33 2.18 -0.31 4.19
CA LEU A 33 2.26 0.09 2.78
C LEU A 33 3.02 1.42 2.66
N GLU A 34 3.92 1.50 1.70
CA GLU A 34 4.55 2.75 1.25
C GLU A 34 4.48 2.80 -0.28
N ILE A 35 3.99 3.90 -0.85
CA ILE A 35 3.96 4.17 -2.30
C ILE A 35 4.78 5.42 -2.56
N ARG A 36 5.67 5.35 -3.56
CA ARG A 36 6.52 6.46 -3.97
C ARG A 36 6.38 6.78 -5.45
N LYS A 37 6.48 8.07 -5.79
CA LYS A 37 6.62 8.58 -7.15
C LYS A 37 7.84 9.47 -7.23
N ASN A 38 8.74 9.20 -8.17
CA ASN A 38 9.97 9.99 -8.35
C ASN A 38 10.77 10.19 -7.06
N GLY A 39 10.80 9.17 -6.18
CA GLY A 39 11.48 9.21 -4.88
C GLY A 39 10.66 9.78 -3.71
N CYS A 40 9.57 10.50 -3.98
CA CYS A 40 8.69 11.10 -2.96
C CYS A 40 7.63 10.11 -2.48
N ILE A 41 7.40 10.04 -1.17
CA ILE A 41 6.30 9.25 -0.59
C ILE A 41 4.98 9.96 -0.89
N VAL A 42 4.07 9.25 -1.56
CA VAL A 42 2.73 9.77 -1.92
C VAL A 42 1.62 9.10 -1.11
N ALA A 43 1.88 7.92 -0.54
CA ALA A 43 1.01 7.28 0.43
C ALA A 43 1.85 6.42 1.40
N ASN A 44 1.49 6.43 2.67
CA ASN A 44 2.11 5.61 3.70
C ASN A 44 1.09 5.16 4.75
N TYR A 45 1.12 3.88 5.05
CA TYR A 45 0.30 3.25 6.07
C TYR A 45 1.19 2.38 6.97
N ASP A 46 1.29 2.71 8.26
CA ASP A 46 1.89 1.87 9.29
C ASP A 46 0.85 1.58 10.38
N ARG A 47 -0.11 0.69 10.05
CA ARG A 47 -1.22 0.28 10.94
C ARG A 47 -2.16 1.44 11.29
N GLY A 48 -2.25 2.37 10.34
CA GLY A 48 -2.95 3.65 10.36
C GLY A 48 -2.38 4.49 9.22
N TRP A 49 -3.16 5.41 8.66
CA TRP A 49 -2.66 6.29 7.60
C TRP A 49 -1.73 7.35 8.19
N ASP A 50 -0.45 7.28 7.83
CA ASP A 50 0.49 8.37 8.10
C ASP A 50 0.39 9.42 6.99
N ILE A 51 0.24 8.96 5.75
CA ILE A 51 0.04 9.79 4.56
C ILE A 51 -1.01 9.12 3.69
N GLU A 52 -2.17 9.74 3.55
CA GLU A 52 -3.19 9.31 2.59
C GLU A 52 -2.83 9.78 1.16
N PRO A 53 -3.12 8.97 0.12
CA PRO A 53 -2.95 9.39 -1.27
C PRO A 53 -3.82 10.60 -1.59
N LYS A 54 -3.20 11.65 -2.14
CA LYS A 54 -3.85 12.95 -2.39
C LYS A 54 -4.39 13.10 -3.80
N ASP A 55 -3.71 12.53 -4.79
CA ASP A 55 -4.09 12.56 -6.20
C ASP A 55 -4.78 11.26 -6.64
N ASP A 56 -5.49 11.34 -7.78
CA ASP A 56 -6.31 10.25 -8.29
C ASP A 56 -5.45 9.10 -8.80
N GLU A 57 -4.25 9.40 -9.31
CA GLU A 57 -3.28 8.40 -9.76
C GLU A 57 -2.77 7.55 -8.60
N ALA A 58 -2.36 8.16 -7.48
CA ALA A 58 -1.91 7.44 -6.30
C ALA A 58 -3.05 6.62 -5.66
N ARG A 59 -4.29 7.13 -5.70
CA ARG A 59 -5.47 6.34 -5.27
C ARG A 59 -5.70 5.14 -6.16
N ALA A 60 -5.56 5.28 -7.48
CA ALA A 60 -5.69 4.18 -8.43
C ALA A 60 -4.60 3.12 -8.20
N VAL A 61 -3.35 3.54 -7.98
CA VAL A 61 -2.25 2.62 -7.64
C VAL A 61 -2.52 1.89 -6.33
N LEU A 62 -2.96 2.59 -5.28
CA LEU A 62 -3.35 1.98 -4.02
C LEU A 62 -4.46 0.93 -4.24
N ALA A 63 -5.54 1.29 -4.94
CA ALA A 63 -6.65 0.39 -5.21
C ALA A 63 -6.19 -0.89 -5.93
N GLU A 64 -5.28 -0.76 -6.89
CA GLU A 64 -4.72 -1.91 -7.61
C GLU A 64 -3.84 -2.79 -6.70
N ILE A 65 -3.03 -2.20 -5.82
CA ILE A 65 -2.25 -2.93 -4.82
C ILE A 65 -3.18 -3.71 -3.89
N LEU A 66 -4.24 -3.06 -3.37
CA LEU A 66 -5.20 -3.71 -2.49
C LEU A 66 -5.91 -4.88 -3.20
N ARG A 67 -6.34 -4.68 -4.44
CA ARG A 67 -6.99 -5.72 -5.26
C ARG A 67 -6.08 -6.93 -5.48
N ARG A 68 -4.77 -6.73 -5.65
CA ARG A 68 -3.81 -7.80 -5.93
C ARG A 68 -3.35 -8.56 -4.68
N TYR A 69 -3.23 -7.87 -3.55
CA TYR A 69 -2.47 -8.39 -2.41
C TYR A 69 -3.18 -8.32 -1.05
N ASN A 70 -4.32 -7.63 -0.94
CA ASN A 70 -5.04 -7.47 0.33
C ASN A 70 -6.18 -8.48 0.49
N GLY A 71 -5.83 -9.76 0.36
CA GLY A 71 -6.74 -10.88 0.65
C GLY A 71 -7.06 -11.04 2.13
#